data_AF-A0A317I9W9-F1
#
_entry.id   AF-A0A317I9W9-F1
#
_cell.length_a   1.000
_cell.length_b   1.000
_cell.length_c   1.000
_cell.angle_alpha   90.00
_cell.angle_beta   90.00
_cell.angle_gamma   90.00
#
_symmetry.space_group_name_H-M   'P 1'
#
loop_
_entity.id
_entity.type
_entity.pdbx_description
1 polymer ?
#
loop_
_entity_poly.entity_id
_entity_poly.type
_entity_poly.pdbx_seq_one_letter_code
_entity_poly.pdbx_strand_id
1 'polypeptide(L)'
;MTQLVNIQSLRRNEVAGGLLYCHSRLNSNTSKLLESASFLYALIEVLTEKGLVEIDQLEVKKREVAARLLDKFLDGGMGVAMQEDERDKYNFSETVEIDCENRVHLCKAACCRMSFALSQQDVEEGVIKWDLGRPYLIAQDADGYCRHLDRQTSSCTVRDKRPLPCRGYDCSKDKRVWVDFENKIINPELEQLFKSDVESRDANAS
;
A
#
# COMPACT_ATOMS: atom_id res chain seq x y z
N MET A 1 54.72 -18.86 2.93
CA MET A 1 54.09 -17.52 3.00
C MET A 1 52.62 -17.66 2.67
N THR A 2 51.81 -18.11 3.63
CA THR A 2 50.37 -18.25 3.44
C THR A 2 49.74 -16.94 3.91
N GLN A 3 49.30 -16.10 2.96
CA GLN A 3 48.49 -14.91 3.27
C GLN A 3 47.17 -15.40 3.87
N LEU A 4 47.03 -15.24 5.19
CA LEU A 4 45.74 -15.32 5.86
C LEU A 4 44.93 -14.09 5.44
N VAL A 5 44.13 -14.25 4.39
CA VAL A 5 43.21 -13.21 3.96
C VAL A 5 42.14 -13.05 5.06
N ASN A 6 42.05 -11.86 5.64
CA ASN A 6 41.11 -11.59 6.73
C ASN A 6 39.68 -11.61 6.17
N ILE A 7 38.95 -12.69 6.45
CA ILE A 7 37.59 -12.94 5.96
C ILE A 7 36.62 -11.82 6.36
N GLN A 8 36.85 -11.12 7.48
CA GLN A 8 36.03 -9.98 7.90
C GLN A 8 36.24 -8.75 7.01
N SER A 9 37.46 -8.48 6.56
CA SER A 9 37.73 -7.35 5.65
C SER A 9 37.26 -7.62 4.23
N LEU A 10 37.28 -8.89 3.78
CA LEU A 10 36.68 -9.28 2.50
C LEU A 10 35.17 -9.01 2.48
N ARG A 11 34.44 -9.49 3.50
CA ARG A 11 33.00 -9.26 3.60
C ARG A 11 32.64 -7.78 3.66
N ARG A 12 33.45 -6.97 4.35
CA ARG A 12 33.23 -5.51 4.41
C ARG A 12 33.43 -4.83 3.05
N ASN A 13 34.44 -5.24 2.29
CA ASN A 13 34.70 -4.70 0.95
C ASN A 13 33.63 -5.12 -0.06
N GLU A 14 33.14 -6.36 0.02
CA GLU A 14 32.04 -6.84 -0.81
C GLU A 14 30.74 -6.08 -0.52
N VAL A 15 30.40 -5.89 0.76
CA VAL A 15 29.24 -5.07 1.17
C VAL A 15 29.40 -3.62 0.74
N ALA A 16 30.58 -3.02 0.94
CA ALA A 16 30.86 -1.65 0.50
C ALA A 16 30.77 -1.50 -1.02
N GLY A 17 31.26 -2.49 -1.78
CA GLY A 17 31.14 -2.54 -3.23
C GLY A 17 29.70 -2.65 -3.70
N GLY A 18 28.89 -3.49 -3.05
CA GLY A 18 27.45 -3.60 -3.31
C GLY A 18 26.71 -2.29 -3.03
N LEU A 19 26.99 -1.62 -1.91
CA LEU A 19 26.42 -0.31 -1.58
C LEU A 19 26.83 0.77 -2.60
N LEU A 20 28.11 0.80 -3.00
CA LEU A 20 28.59 1.73 -4.01
C LEU A 20 27.89 1.51 -5.36
N TYR A 21 27.68 0.25 -5.75
CA TYR A 21 26.92 -0.09 -6.95
C TYR A 21 25.46 0.39 -6.83
N CYS A 22 24.76 0.07 -5.74
CA CYS A 22 23.39 0.53 -5.50
C CYS A 22 23.29 2.07 -5.54
N HIS A 23 24.18 2.78 -4.85
CA HIS A 23 24.22 4.25 -4.89
C HIS A 23 24.47 4.78 -6.30
N SER A 24 25.39 4.18 -7.05
CA SER A 24 25.66 4.57 -8.44
C SER A 24 24.45 4.38 -9.35
N ARG A 25 23.72 3.27 -9.18
CA ARG A 25 22.47 2.99 -9.92
C ARG A 25 21.35 3.95 -9.53
N LEU A 26 21.16 4.20 -8.23
CA LEU A 26 20.19 5.17 -7.73
C LEU A 26 20.51 6.57 -8.25
N ASN A 27 21.76 7.01 -8.15
CA ASN A 27 22.20 8.31 -8.67
C ASN A 27 21.97 8.42 -10.18
N SER A 28 22.29 7.38 -10.95
CA SER A 28 22.02 7.34 -12.39
C SER A 28 20.53 7.45 -12.72
N ASN A 29 19.66 6.80 -11.93
CA ASN A 29 18.21 6.91 -12.07
C ASN A 29 17.72 8.33 -11.72
N THR A 30 18.19 8.90 -10.60
CA THR A 30 17.85 10.26 -10.18
C THR A 30 18.27 11.29 -11.23
N SER A 31 19.48 11.17 -11.80
CA SER A 31 19.93 12.06 -12.87
C SER A 31 19.04 12.00 -14.11
N LYS A 32 18.65 10.79 -14.53
CA LYS A 32 17.72 10.61 -15.66
C LYS A 32 16.31 11.13 -15.38
N LEU A 33 15.83 10.96 -14.14
CA LEU A 33 14.54 11.52 -13.71
C LEU A 33 14.57 13.05 -13.73
N LEU A 34 15.65 13.66 -13.23
CA LEU A 34 15.83 15.11 -13.27
C LEU A 34 15.89 15.65 -14.70
N GLU A 35 16.61 14.97 -15.59
CA GLU A 35 16.68 15.33 -17.02
C GLU A 35 15.29 15.25 -17.66
N SER A 36 14.55 14.16 -17.41
CA SER A 36 13.20 13.96 -17.95
C SER A 36 12.21 15.00 -17.42
N ALA A 37 12.27 15.31 -16.11
CA ALA A 37 11.47 16.35 -15.48
C ALA A 37 11.80 17.73 -16.07
N SER A 38 13.09 18.05 -16.25
CA SER A 38 13.52 19.32 -16.83
C SER A 38 12.97 19.49 -18.24
N PHE A 39 13.01 18.43 -19.06
CA PHE A 39 12.43 18.46 -20.40
C PHE A 39 10.90 18.67 -20.37
N LEU A 40 10.20 18.00 -19.45
CA LEU A 40 8.75 18.15 -19.28
C LEU A 40 8.38 19.57 -18.84
N TYR A 41 9.08 20.15 -17.86
CA TYR A 41 8.83 21.53 -17.42
C TYR A 41 9.11 22.54 -18.53
N ALA A 42 10.22 22.39 -19.25
CA ALA A 42 10.52 23.25 -20.40
C ALA A 42 9.43 23.17 -21.49
N LEU A 43 8.90 21.96 -21.76
CA LEU A 43 7.79 21.80 -22.69
C LEU A 43 6.51 22.50 -22.19
N ILE A 44 6.17 22.35 -20.90
CA ILE A 44 5.00 23.02 -20.30
C ILE A 44 5.13 24.54 -20.40
N GLU A 45 6.32 25.09 -20.10
CA GLU A 45 6.61 26.52 -20.23
C GLU A 45 6.39 27.00 -21.67
N VAL A 46 6.98 26.33 -22.67
CA VAL A 46 6.82 26.68 -24.09
C VAL A 46 5.35 26.62 -24.54
N LEU A 47 4.58 25.62 -24.08
CA LEU A 47 3.16 25.49 -24.42
C LEU A 47 2.31 26.58 -23.76
N THR A 48 2.65 26.95 -22.53
CA THR A 48 1.98 28.03 -21.78
C THR A 48 2.27 29.40 -22.41
N GLU A 49 3.53 29.67 -22.75
CA GLU A 49 3.94 30.90 -23.46
C GLU A 49 3.24 31.06 -24.81
N LYS A 50 2.97 29.94 -25.49
CA LYS A 50 2.19 29.91 -26.74
C LYS A 50 0.68 29.98 -26.54
N GLY A 51 0.20 29.99 -25.29
CA GLY A 51 -1.23 30.01 -24.95
C GLY A 51 -1.98 28.73 -25.33
N LEU A 52 -1.28 27.60 -25.45
CA LEU A 52 -1.88 26.32 -25.86
C LEU A 52 -2.39 25.49 -24.66
N VAL A 53 -1.88 25.77 -23.46
CA VAL A 53 -2.22 25.06 -22.22
C VAL A 53 -2.33 26.08 -21.09
N GLU A 54 -3.32 25.91 -20.21
CA GLU A 54 -3.39 26.61 -18.94
C GLU A 54 -2.92 25.71 -17.79
N ILE A 55 -2.09 26.27 -16.91
CA ILE A 55 -1.42 25.52 -15.84
C ILE A 55 -2.43 24.88 -14.85
N ASP A 56 -3.50 25.59 -14.51
CA ASP A 56 -4.51 25.11 -13.56
C ASP A 56 -5.26 23.89 -14.12
N GLN A 57 -5.60 23.91 -15.41
CA GLN A 57 -6.23 22.77 -16.09
C GLN A 57 -5.28 21.58 -16.18
N LEU A 58 -4.00 21.83 -16.45
CA LEU A 58 -2.97 20.80 -16.49
C LEU A 58 -2.80 20.11 -15.14
N GLU A 59 -2.81 20.86 -14.03
CA GLU A 59 -2.68 20.31 -12.68
C GLU A 59 -3.86 19.41 -12.29
N VAL A 60 -5.10 19.79 -12.63
CA VAL A 60 -6.27 18.93 -12.43
C VAL A 60 -6.13 17.63 -13.23
N LYS A 61 -5.77 17.72 -14.51
CA LYS A 61 -5.55 16.54 -15.36
C LYS A 61 -4.40 15.68 -14.87
N LYS A 62 -3.32 16.27 -14.35
CA LYS A 62 -2.20 15.55 -13.76
C LYS A 62 -2.66 14.65 -12.61
N ARG A 63 -3.51 15.16 -11.71
CA ARG A 63 -4.06 14.36 -10.58
C ARG A 63 -4.88 13.18 -11.06
N GLU A 64 -5.76 13.38 -12.05
CA GLU A 64 -6.55 12.29 -12.65
C GLU A 64 -5.67 11.22 -13.32
N VAL A 65 -4.67 11.65 -14.08
CA VAL A 65 -3.74 10.74 -14.77
C VAL A 65 -2.84 10.02 -13.78
N ALA A 66 -2.39 10.69 -12.71
CA ALA A 66 -1.58 10.09 -11.65
C ALA A 66 -2.31 8.94 -10.96
N ALA A 67 -3.59 9.12 -10.61
CA ALA A 67 -4.41 8.05 -10.03
C ALA A 67 -4.49 6.83 -10.97
N ARG A 68 -4.78 7.04 -12.25
CA ARG A 68 -4.84 5.95 -13.25
C ARG A 68 -3.50 5.26 -13.48
N LEU A 69 -2.40 6.02 -13.42
CA LEU A 69 -1.06 5.44 -13.56
C LEU A 69 -0.69 4.63 -12.32
N LEU A 70 -1.03 5.09 -11.12
CA LEU A 70 -0.81 4.36 -9.89
C LEU A 70 -1.50 2.99 -9.94
N ASP A 71 -2.78 2.93 -10.35
CA ASP A 71 -3.51 1.66 -10.51
C ASP A 71 -2.76 0.70 -11.45
N LYS A 72 -2.35 1.18 -12.63
CA LYS A 72 -1.57 0.36 -13.59
C LYS A 72 -0.20 -0.07 -13.05
N PHE A 73 0.46 0.78 -12.28
CA PHE A 73 1.78 0.51 -11.72
C PHE A 73 1.67 -0.61 -10.67
N LEU A 74 0.66 -0.51 -9.79
CA LEU A 74 0.32 -1.51 -8.79
C LEU A 74 -0.13 -2.84 -9.43
N ASP A 75 -1.00 -2.80 -10.44
CA ASP A 75 -1.46 -3.99 -11.17
C ASP A 75 -0.32 -4.71 -11.90
N GLY A 76 0.66 -3.94 -12.40
CA GLY A 76 1.86 -4.47 -13.05
C GLY A 76 2.96 -4.95 -12.10
N GLY A 77 2.76 -4.84 -10.78
CA GLY A 77 3.76 -5.20 -9.75
C GLY A 77 5.04 -4.35 -9.77
N MET A 78 5.06 -3.29 -10.57
CA MET A 78 6.14 -2.32 -10.61
C MET A 78 5.77 -1.23 -9.62
N GLY A 79 6.35 -1.20 -8.43
CA GLY A 79 6.07 -0.16 -7.44
C GLY A 79 5.92 -0.69 -6.03
N VAL A 80 6.17 0.20 -5.07
CA VAL A 80 6.00 -0.09 -3.65
C VAL A 80 4.81 0.75 -3.18
N ALA A 81 3.74 0.09 -2.75
CA ALA A 81 2.56 0.77 -2.25
C ALA A 81 2.81 1.13 -0.79
N MET A 82 3.04 2.41 -0.48
CA MET A 82 3.20 2.89 0.88
C MET A 82 2.23 4.05 1.13
N GLN A 83 1.70 4.17 2.34
CA GLN A 83 0.89 5.33 2.68
C GLN A 83 1.78 6.57 2.82
N GLU A 84 1.30 7.69 2.29
CA GLU A 84 1.92 9.01 2.45
C GLU A 84 1.60 9.67 3.81
N ASP A 85 0.70 9.08 4.59
CA ASP A 85 0.23 9.63 5.86
C ASP A 85 1.24 9.33 6.99
N GLU A 86 1.97 10.37 7.41
CA GLU A 86 2.98 10.31 8.48
C GLU A 86 2.39 10.45 9.90
N ARG A 87 1.06 10.51 10.07
CA ARG A 87 0.43 10.63 11.40
C ARG A 87 0.75 9.41 12.28
N ASP A 88 1.04 9.66 13.55
CA ASP A 88 1.25 8.59 14.54
C ASP A 88 -0.07 7.85 14.82
N LYS A 89 -0.10 6.56 14.49
CA LYS A 89 -1.30 5.73 14.66
C LYS A 89 -1.77 5.56 16.11
N TYR A 90 -0.89 5.75 17.09
CA TYR A 90 -1.28 5.65 18.52
C TYR A 90 -1.91 6.92 19.06
N ASN A 91 -1.69 8.06 18.39
CA ASN A 91 -2.26 9.36 18.73
C ASN A 91 -3.36 9.80 17.75
N PHE A 92 -3.95 8.84 17.03
CA PHE A 92 -4.96 9.10 16.00
C PHE A 92 -6.36 9.37 16.59
N SER A 93 -6.80 10.62 16.52
CA SER A 93 -8.05 11.12 17.12
C SER A 93 -9.33 10.67 16.40
N GLU A 94 -9.24 10.25 15.14
CA GLU A 94 -10.40 9.84 14.31
C GLU A 94 -10.64 8.32 14.36
N THR A 95 -10.24 7.66 15.45
CA THR A 95 -10.50 6.23 15.62
C THR A 95 -12.00 5.98 15.72
N VAL A 96 -12.50 5.07 14.89
CA VAL A 96 -13.93 4.71 14.83
C VAL A 96 -14.17 3.46 15.67
N GLU A 97 -15.13 3.57 16.61
CA GLU A 97 -15.59 2.46 17.41
C GLU A 97 -16.85 1.84 16.78
N ILE A 98 -16.78 0.53 16.52
CA ILE A 98 -17.85 -0.27 15.94
C ILE A 98 -18.08 -1.47 16.86
N ASP A 99 -19.33 -1.76 17.18
CA ASP A 99 -19.74 -2.97 17.87
C ASP A 99 -19.63 -4.19 16.94
N CYS A 100 -18.38 -4.63 16.77
CA CYS A 100 -18.00 -5.79 15.97
C CYS A 100 -18.48 -7.09 16.62
N GLU A 101 -18.50 -7.18 17.95
CA GLU A 101 -18.87 -8.40 18.69
C GLU A 101 -20.26 -8.89 18.25
N ASN A 102 -21.22 -7.97 18.10
CA ASN A 102 -22.59 -8.32 17.71
C ASN A 102 -22.84 -8.38 16.19
N ARG A 103 -21.81 -8.20 15.35
CA ARG A 103 -21.94 -8.03 13.89
C ARG A 103 -20.96 -8.83 13.04
N VAL A 104 -19.80 -9.19 13.57
CA VAL A 104 -18.68 -9.72 12.78
C VAL A 104 -18.99 -11.07 12.12
N HIS A 105 -19.85 -11.87 12.76
CA HIS A 105 -20.35 -13.13 12.21
C HIS A 105 -21.26 -12.94 10.97
N LEU A 106 -21.87 -11.76 10.81
CA LEU A 106 -22.71 -11.42 9.66
C LEU A 106 -21.86 -10.87 8.50
N CYS A 107 -20.95 -9.94 8.81
CA CYS A 107 -20.09 -9.34 7.78
C CYS A 107 -18.88 -10.20 7.44
N LYS A 108 -18.68 -11.33 8.13
CA LYS A 108 -17.55 -12.26 7.95
C LYS A 108 -16.21 -11.52 7.95
N ALA A 109 -16.02 -10.64 8.93
CA ALA A 109 -14.82 -9.80 9.04
C ALA A 109 -14.44 -9.07 7.73
N ALA A 110 -15.40 -8.48 7.02
CA ALA A 110 -15.20 -7.79 5.72
C ALA A 110 -14.00 -6.81 5.69
N CYS A 111 -13.77 -6.05 6.77
CA CYS A 111 -12.61 -5.14 6.85
C CYS A 111 -11.26 -5.87 6.77
N CYS A 112 -11.16 -7.11 7.24
CA CYS A 112 -9.96 -7.93 7.16
C CYS A 112 -9.72 -8.49 5.75
N ARG A 113 -10.65 -8.35 4.80
CA ARG A 113 -10.48 -8.77 3.41
C ARG A 113 -10.03 -7.62 2.50
N MET A 114 -10.08 -6.39 2.98
CA MET A 114 -9.66 -5.21 2.23
C MET A 114 -8.13 -5.17 2.11
N SER A 115 -7.65 -4.85 0.92
CA SER A 115 -6.22 -4.61 0.68
C SER A 115 -5.91 -3.12 0.75
N PHE A 116 -4.81 -2.77 1.41
CA PHE A 116 -4.31 -1.40 1.54
C PHE A 116 -2.80 -1.42 1.82
N ALA A 117 -2.12 -0.35 1.43
CA ALA A 117 -0.72 -0.11 1.76
C ALA A 117 -0.53 0.15 3.26
N LEU A 118 0.61 -0.23 3.83
CA LEU A 118 1.03 0.12 5.19
C LEU A 118 1.76 1.47 5.20
N SER A 119 1.76 2.14 6.35
CA SER A 119 2.61 3.30 6.57
C SER A 119 4.04 2.87 6.90
N GLN A 120 4.98 3.82 6.85
CA GLN A 120 6.35 3.59 7.31
C GLN A 120 6.38 3.12 8.77
N GLN A 121 5.58 3.75 9.65
CA GLN A 121 5.46 3.37 11.06
C GLN A 121 5.05 1.91 11.22
N ASP A 122 4.06 1.44 10.46
CA ASP A 122 3.59 0.05 10.51
C ASP A 122 4.67 -0.96 10.08
N VAL A 123 5.47 -0.59 9.07
CA VAL A 123 6.58 -1.41 8.57
C VAL A 123 7.72 -1.47 9.58
N GLU A 124 8.11 -0.34 10.16
CA GLU A 124 9.22 -0.24 11.12
C GLU A 124 8.92 -0.92 12.45
N GLU A 125 7.68 -0.85 12.94
CA GLU A 125 7.27 -1.56 14.16
C GLU A 125 7.31 -3.09 14.00
N GLY A 126 7.20 -3.60 12.76
CA GLY A 126 7.32 -5.04 12.45
C GLY A 126 6.18 -5.93 12.95
N VAL A 127 5.16 -5.34 13.60
CA VAL A 127 3.98 -6.04 14.10
C VAL A 127 3.07 -6.42 12.94
N ILE A 128 2.76 -5.46 12.06
CA ILE A 128 1.86 -5.67 10.94
C ILE A 128 2.64 -6.28 9.77
N LYS A 129 2.27 -7.51 9.41
CA LYS A 129 2.84 -8.21 8.25
C LYS A 129 2.33 -7.64 6.94
N TRP A 130 3.25 -7.51 5.98
CA TRP A 130 2.98 -7.13 4.60
C TRP A 130 3.34 -8.26 3.63
N ASP A 131 2.82 -8.18 2.41
CA ASP A 131 3.02 -9.15 1.34
C ASP A 131 4.41 -9.01 0.70
N LEU A 132 5.25 -10.04 0.81
CA LEU A 132 6.60 -10.02 0.23
C LEU A 132 6.62 -9.90 -1.29
N GLY A 133 5.58 -10.39 -1.99
CA GLY A 133 5.44 -10.26 -3.44
C GLY A 133 4.88 -8.90 -3.86
N ARG A 134 4.23 -8.17 -2.94
CA ARG A 134 3.71 -6.82 -3.15
C ARG A 134 4.09 -5.92 -1.97
N PRO A 135 5.33 -5.41 -1.95
CA PRO A 135 5.90 -4.78 -0.77
C PRO A 135 5.00 -3.73 -0.13
N TYR A 136 4.89 -3.84 1.20
CA TYR A 136 4.11 -2.99 2.10
C TYR A 136 2.58 -3.00 1.91
N LEU A 137 1.99 -3.81 1.02
CA LEU A 137 0.57 -4.11 1.11
C LEU A 137 0.29 -5.03 2.30
N ILE A 138 -0.84 -4.83 3.01
CA ILE A 138 -1.27 -5.70 4.11
C ILE A 138 -1.24 -7.18 3.69
N ALA A 139 -0.56 -8.02 4.48
CA ALA A 139 -0.45 -9.44 4.16
C ALA A 139 -1.81 -10.12 4.31
N GLN A 140 -2.21 -10.81 3.26
CA GLN A 140 -3.38 -11.68 3.26
C GLN A 140 -2.95 -13.12 2.94
N ASP A 141 -3.70 -14.09 3.44
CA ASP A 141 -3.50 -15.50 3.09
C ASP A 141 -4.25 -15.85 1.79
N ALA A 142 -4.12 -17.09 1.32
CA ALA A 142 -4.70 -17.52 0.04
C ALA A 142 -6.23 -17.39 -0.03
N ASP A 143 -6.90 -17.36 1.12
CA ASP A 143 -8.35 -17.15 1.23
C ASP A 143 -8.77 -15.67 1.11
N GLY A 144 -7.83 -14.75 0.90
CA GLY A 144 -8.08 -13.32 0.75
C GLY A 144 -8.30 -12.58 2.07
N TYR A 145 -8.04 -13.22 3.21
CA TYR A 145 -8.15 -12.58 4.52
C TYR A 145 -6.79 -12.16 5.07
N CYS A 146 -6.77 -11.05 5.79
CA CYS A 146 -5.61 -10.56 6.52
C CYS A 146 -5.06 -11.64 7.45
N ARG A 147 -3.72 -11.78 7.45
CA ARG A 147 -3.01 -12.78 8.26
C ARG A 147 -3.21 -12.61 9.78
N HIS A 148 -3.64 -11.43 10.21
CA HIS A 148 -3.90 -11.14 11.62
C HIS A 148 -5.33 -11.45 12.08
N LEU A 149 -6.21 -11.93 11.19
CA LEU A 149 -7.55 -12.37 11.56
C LEU A 149 -7.52 -13.76 12.20
N ASP A 150 -8.02 -13.87 13.42
CA ASP A 150 -8.34 -15.17 14.01
C ASP A 150 -9.58 -15.76 13.33
N ARG A 151 -9.40 -16.89 12.64
CA ARG A 151 -10.46 -17.56 11.87
C ARG A 151 -11.53 -18.19 12.77
N GLN A 152 -11.23 -18.51 14.02
CA GLN A 152 -12.21 -19.12 14.93
C GLN A 152 -13.19 -18.07 15.47
N THR A 153 -12.66 -16.92 15.87
CA THR A 153 -13.46 -15.85 16.51
C THR A 153 -13.87 -14.75 15.53
N SER A 154 -13.32 -14.74 14.31
CA SER A 154 -13.40 -13.63 13.36
C SER A 154 -12.91 -12.30 13.93
N SER A 155 -12.02 -12.33 14.94
CA SER A 155 -11.49 -11.15 15.60
C SER A 155 -10.07 -10.79 15.15
N CYS A 156 -9.72 -9.50 15.24
CA CYS A 156 -8.38 -9.04 14.89
C CYS A 156 -7.42 -9.27 16.07
N THR A 157 -6.38 -10.08 15.85
CA THR A 157 -5.37 -10.41 16.89
C THR A 157 -4.42 -9.24 17.21
N VAL A 158 -4.42 -8.18 16.39
CA VAL A 158 -3.60 -6.97 16.53
C VAL A 158 -4.45 -5.71 16.73
N ARG A 159 -5.62 -5.83 17.35
CA ARG A 159 -6.62 -4.74 17.49
C ARG A 159 -6.02 -3.41 17.99
N ASP A 160 -5.13 -3.46 18.98
CA ASP A 160 -4.54 -2.25 19.58
C ASP A 160 -3.37 -1.66 18.78
N LYS A 161 -2.86 -2.43 17.81
CA LYS A 161 -1.70 -2.08 16.97
C LYS A 161 -2.08 -1.87 15.51
N ARG A 162 -3.39 -1.81 15.23
CA ARG A 162 -3.97 -1.63 13.90
C ARG A 162 -3.35 -0.43 13.15
N PRO A 163 -3.11 -0.57 11.84
CA PRO A 163 -2.80 0.55 10.94
C PRO A 163 -3.87 1.65 10.96
N LEU A 164 -3.52 2.84 10.48
CA LEU A 164 -4.45 3.97 10.36
C LEU A 164 -5.72 3.64 9.56
N PRO A 165 -5.69 2.97 8.39
CA PRO A 165 -6.93 2.59 7.69
C PRO A 165 -7.83 1.73 8.55
N CYS A 166 -7.25 0.78 9.27
CA CYS A 166 -8.02 -0.09 10.16
C CYS A 166 -8.61 0.65 11.35
N ARG A 167 -8.02 1.77 11.79
CA ARG A 167 -8.51 2.61 12.90
C ARG A 167 -9.61 3.57 12.46
N GLY A 168 -9.41 4.24 11.33
CA GLY A 168 -10.35 5.22 10.79
C GLY A 168 -11.49 4.62 9.97
N TYR A 169 -11.43 3.34 9.60
CA TYR A 169 -12.45 2.72 8.77
C TYR A 169 -13.78 2.53 9.52
N ASP A 170 -14.79 3.29 9.08
CA ASP A 170 -16.16 3.22 9.57
C ASP A 170 -17.02 2.34 8.64
N CYS A 171 -17.16 1.07 8.99
CA CYS A 171 -17.98 0.16 8.19
C CYS A 171 -19.48 0.50 8.22
N SER A 172 -19.98 1.28 9.19
CA SER A 172 -21.41 1.62 9.28
C SER A 172 -21.90 2.45 8.10
N LYS A 173 -20.97 3.19 7.46
CA LYS A 173 -21.21 4.03 6.29
C LYS A 173 -20.91 3.31 4.98
N ASP A 174 -20.33 2.11 5.02
CA ASP A 174 -19.96 1.38 3.82
C ASP A 174 -21.12 0.52 3.29
N LYS A 175 -21.81 1.04 2.28
CA LYS A 175 -22.92 0.35 1.60
C LYS A 175 -22.49 -0.91 0.83
N ARG A 176 -21.20 -1.09 0.57
CA ARG A 176 -20.65 -2.33 0.02
C ARG A 176 -20.69 -3.46 1.05
N VAL A 177 -20.69 -3.12 2.34
CA VAL A 177 -20.79 -4.09 3.44
C VAL A 177 -22.22 -4.19 3.98
N TRP A 178 -22.86 -3.05 4.29
CA TRP A 178 -24.18 -3.01 4.94
C TRP A 178 -25.21 -2.26 4.10
N VAL A 179 -26.31 -2.92 3.75
CA VAL A 179 -27.49 -2.21 3.21
C VAL A 179 -28.08 -1.33 4.30
N ASP A 180 -28.24 -1.91 5.49
CA ASP A 180 -28.72 -1.26 6.70
C ASP A 180 -27.91 -1.74 7.91
N PHE A 181 -27.08 -0.85 8.45
CA PHE A 181 -26.18 -1.17 9.56
C PHE A 181 -26.91 -1.35 10.89
N GLU A 182 -27.97 -0.57 11.13
CA GLU A 182 -28.75 -0.60 12.38
C GLU A 182 -29.58 -1.89 12.45
N ASN A 183 -30.20 -2.27 11.34
CA ASN A 183 -30.99 -3.50 11.25
C ASN A 183 -30.14 -4.75 10.92
N LYS A 184 -28.81 -4.64 10.93
CA LYS A 184 -27.86 -5.73 10.66
C LYS A 184 -28.09 -6.43 9.30
N ILE A 185 -28.52 -5.68 8.29
CA ILE A 185 -28.78 -6.19 6.93
C ILE A 185 -27.49 -6.07 6.11
N ILE A 186 -26.85 -7.22 5.87
CA ILE A 186 -25.63 -7.29 5.06
C ILE A 186 -25.94 -7.10 3.57
N ASN A 187 -25.00 -6.54 2.83
CA ASN A 187 -25.09 -6.49 1.37
C ASN A 187 -24.98 -7.93 0.80
N PRO A 188 -26.00 -8.43 0.07
CA PRO A 188 -25.95 -9.76 -0.53
C PRO A 188 -24.82 -9.93 -1.56
N GLU A 189 -24.32 -8.83 -2.12
CA GLU A 189 -23.21 -8.81 -3.07
C GLU A 189 -21.84 -8.68 -2.40
N LEU A 190 -21.76 -8.74 -1.07
CA LEU A 190 -20.50 -8.60 -0.31
C LEU A 190 -19.37 -9.49 -0.85
N GLU A 191 -19.66 -10.73 -1.23
CA GLU A 191 -18.63 -11.64 -1.74
C GLU A 191 -18.06 -11.19 -3.09
N GLN A 192 -18.84 -10.48 -3.90
CA GLN A 192 -18.40 -10.00 -5.21
C GLN A 192 -17.32 -8.91 -5.07
N LEU A 193 -17.35 -8.14 -3.97
CA LEU A 193 -16.36 -7.12 -3.66
C LEU A 193 -14.91 -7.67 -3.62
N PHE A 194 -14.75 -8.96 -3.34
CA PHE A 194 -13.44 -9.57 -3.09
C PHE A 194 -13.05 -10.64 -4.13
N LYS A 195 -13.84 -10.86 -5.18
CA LYS A 195 -13.56 -11.88 -6.20
C LYS A 195 -12.37 -11.51 -7.10
N SER A 196 -12.29 -10.26 -7.54
CA SER A 196 -11.22 -9.78 -8.43
C SER A 196 -9.82 -9.88 -7.82
N ASP A 197 -9.72 -9.68 -6.51
CA ASP A 197 -8.46 -9.66 -5.80
C ASP A 197 -7.85 -11.05 -5.64
N VAL A 198 -8.69 -12.09 -5.51
CA VAL A 198 -8.24 -13.49 -5.43
C VAL A 198 -7.79 -13.99 -6.81
N GLU A 199 -8.59 -13.73 -7.85
CA GLU A 199 -8.29 -14.16 -9.22
C GLU A 199 -6.99 -13.53 -9.75
N SER A 200 -6.70 -12.28 -9.43
CA SER A 200 -5.44 -11.61 -9.80
C SER A 200 -4.20 -12.13 -9.07
N ARG A 201 -4.36 -12.78 -7.90
CA ARG A 201 -3.25 -13.35 -7.13
C ARG A 201 -2.86 -14.72 -7.63
N ASP A 202 -3.84 -15.56 -7.91
CA ASP A 202 -3.61 -16.90 -8.47
C ASP A 202 -2.91 -16.83 -9.84
N ALA A 203 -3.23 -15.80 -10.63
CA ALA A 203 -2.57 -15.53 -11.91
C ALA A 203 -1.08 -15.15 -11.79
N ASN A 204 -0.66 -14.55 -10.67
CA ASN A 204 0.73 -14.13 -10.42
C ASN A 204 1.55 -15.15 -9.60
N ALA A 205 0.91 -16.19 -9.06
CA ALA A 205 1.56 -17.27 -8.31
C ALA A 205 1.91 -18.50 -9.19
N SER A 206 1.53 -18.47 -10.47
CA SER A 206 1.80 -19.48 -11.51
C SER A 206 2.99 -19.09 -12.38
#